data_AF-A0A162RNL2-F1
#
_entry.id   AF-A0A162RNL2-F1
#
_cell.length_a   1.000
_cell.length_b   1.000
_cell.length_c   1.000
_cell.angle_alpha   90.00
_cell.angle_beta   90.00
_cell.angle_gamma   90.00
#
_symmetry.space_group_name_H-M   'P 1'
#
loop_
_entity.id
_entity.type
_entity.pdbx_description
1 polymer ?
#
loop_
_entity_poly.entity_id
_entity_poly.type
_entity_poly.pdbx_seq_one_letter_code
_entity_poly.pdbx_strand_id
1 'polypeptide(L)'
;MDKRNRIIAIGLIGIGLLLLSGKWISFFTIVALLLLLLGIYRIRNGDIKKGYIFLGIGAGLIMLDHLILVVAICLISLGLFYGKSKKVQTEDGFIQKTSFMSNFDWDQSPWVIRSMSIWHVLGESDLDLSLGMPEERETVIMFQGVMGDLDLDIPDYYGVEIEAFVLFGSINFDGKKDSGMMNRFTWISPNYSVSDYKVKFIVSYIVGDIDIRLT
;
A
#
# COMPACT_ATOMS: atom_id res chain seq x y z
N MET A 1 -45.05 -23.44 -17.73
CA MET A 1 -44.04 -22.77 -16.90
C MET A 1 -43.00 -22.17 -17.85
N ASP A 2 -42.85 -20.84 -17.87
CA ASP A 2 -41.99 -20.16 -18.83
C ASP A 2 -40.54 -20.65 -18.78
N LYS A 3 -39.93 -20.81 -19.96
CA LYS A 3 -38.52 -21.23 -20.12
C LYS A 3 -37.57 -20.35 -19.29
N ARG A 4 -37.90 -19.06 -19.16
CA ARG A 4 -37.19 -18.09 -18.30
C ARG A 4 -37.26 -18.43 -16.82
N ASN A 5 -38.45 -18.76 -16.31
CA ASN A 5 -38.65 -19.09 -14.89
C ASN A 5 -37.96 -20.40 -14.51
N ARG A 6 -37.86 -21.36 -15.46
CA ARG A 6 -37.12 -22.61 -15.26
C ARG A 6 -35.61 -22.39 -15.14
N ILE A 7 -35.05 -21.49 -15.95
CA ILE A 7 -33.62 -21.14 -15.91
C ILE A 7 -33.30 -20.43 -14.58
N ILE A 8 -34.15 -19.51 -14.14
CA ILE A 8 -33.99 -18.80 -12.86
C ILE A 8 -34.02 -19.81 -11.69
N ALA A 9 -34.97 -20.75 -11.69
CA ALA A 9 -35.08 -21.75 -10.63
C ALA A 9 -33.85 -22.68 -10.56
N ILE A 10 -33.34 -23.14 -11.70
CA ILE A 10 -32.12 -23.97 -11.74
C ILE A 10 -30.90 -23.20 -11.24
N GLY A 11 -30.79 -21.91 -11.61
CA GLY A 11 -29.73 -21.03 -11.10
C GLY A 11 -29.79 -20.87 -9.58
N LEU A 12 -30.98 -20.64 -9.03
CA LEU A 12 -31.18 -20.52 -7.57
C LEU A 12 -30.82 -21.81 -6.82
N ILE A 13 -31.19 -22.97 -7.35
CA ILE A 13 -30.86 -24.27 -6.75
C ILE A 13 -29.34 -24.53 -6.81
N GLY A 14 -28.71 -24.22 -7.94
CA GLY A 14 -27.26 -24.35 -8.08
C GLY A 14 -26.49 -23.47 -7.10
N ILE A 15 -26.89 -22.20 -6.94
CA ILE A 15 -26.30 -21.28 -5.97
C ILE A 15 -26.54 -21.78 -4.54
N GLY A 16 -27.73 -22.29 -4.23
CA GLY A 16 -28.07 -22.86 -2.92
C GLY A 16 -27.21 -24.07 -2.54
N LEU A 17 -26.95 -24.97 -3.49
CA LEU A 17 -26.07 -26.13 -3.27
C LEU A 17 -24.60 -25.72 -3.10
N LEU A 18 -24.15 -24.70 -3.84
CA LEU A 18 -22.79 -24.17 -3.74
C LEU A 18 -22.55 -23.51 -2.36
N LEU A 19 -23.55 -22.79 -1.85
CA LEU A 19 -23.56 -22.20 -0.51
C LEU A 19 -23.43 -23.26 0.60
N LEU A 20 -24.12 -24.41 0.45
CA LEU A 20 -24.04 -25.51 1.41
C LEU A 20 -22.67 -26.21 1.43
N SER A 21 -21.91 -26.12 0.34
CA SER A 21 -20.57 -26.69 0.26
C SER A 21 -19.55 -25.91 1.11
N GLY A 22 -19.83 -24.63 1.42
CA GLY A 22 -19.13 -23.79 2.41
C GLY A 22 -17.63 -23.56 2.20
N LYS A 23 -16.99 -24.24 1.24
CA LYS A 23 -15.53 -24.29 1.10
C LYS A 23 -14.92 -23.19 0.24
N TRP A 24 -15.71 -22.51 -0.60
CA TRP A 24 -15.18 -21.57 -1.61
C TRP A 24 -15.86 -20.19 -1.62
N ILE A 25 -17.16 -20.13 -1.31
CA ILE A 25 -17.93 -18.87 -1.31
C ILE A 25 -18.81 -18.89 -0.06
N SER A 26 -18.57 -17.96 0.86
CA SER A 26 -19.40 -17.85 2.06
C SER A 26 -20.73 -17.17 1.72
N PHE A 27 -21.75 -17.43 2.53
CA PHE A 27 -23.01 -16.70 2.43
C PHE A 27 -22.79 -15.17 2.50
N PHE A 28 -21.86 -14.74 3.34
CA PHE A 28 -21.47 -13.33 3.46
C PHE A 28 -20.87 -12.83 2.14
N THR A 29 -19.99 -13.58 1.49
CA THR A 29 -19.43 -13.19 0.18
C THR A 29 -20.53 -12.92 -0.86
N ILE A 30 -21.58 -13.77 -0.93
CA ILE A 30 -22.69 -13.57 -1.88
C ILE A 30 -23.50 -12.32 -1.53
N VAL A 31 -23.87 -12.15 -0.27
CA VAL A 31 -24.61 -10.96 0.20
C VAL A 31 -23.82 -9.69 -0.10
N ALA A 32 -22.51 -9.71 0.12
CA ALA A 32 -21.64 -8.59 -0.19
C ALA A 32 -21.64 -8.23 -1.68
N LEU A 33 -21.49 -9.23 -2.56
CA LEU A 33 -21.51 -9.01 -4.01
C LEU A 33 -22.84 -8.44 -4.50
N LEU A 34 -23.96 -8.91 -3.93
CA LEU A 34 -25.28 -8.35 -4.23
C LEU A 34 -25.40 -6.88 -3.79
N LEU A 35 -24.89 -6.53 -2.60
CA LEU A 35 -24.85 -5.15 -2.12
C LEU A 35 -23.97 -4.26 -2.99
N LEU A 36 -22.79 -4.74 -3.42
CA LEU A 36 -21.91 -4.01 -4.33
C LEU A 36 -22.61 -3.72 -5.67
N LEU A 37 -23.23 -4.74 -6.28
CA LEU A 37 -23.98 -4.59 -7.53
C LEU A 37 -25.16 -3.60 -7.38
N LEU A 38 -25.88 -3.67 -6.27
CA LEU A 38 -27.00 -2.77 -5.97
C LEU A 38 -26.51 -1.34 -5.74
N GLY A 39 -25.34 -1.17 -5.12
CA GLY A 39 -24.65 0.11 -4.98
C GLY A 39 -24.31 0.74 -6.33
N ILE A 40 -23.63 -0.01 -7.22
CA ILE A 40 -23.33 0.43 -8.59
C ILE A 40 -24.60 0.80 -9.34
N TYR A 41 -25.64 -0.04 -9.25
CA TYR A 41 -26.93 0.21 -9.90
C TYR A 41 -27.59 1.51 -9.39
N ARG A 42 -27.55 1.79 -8.09
CA ARG A 42 -28.06 3.02 -7.48
C ARG A 42 -27.30 4.26 -7.93
N ILE A 43 -25.97 4.20 -8.00
CA ILE A 43 -25.14 5.31 -8.51
C ILE A 43 -25.52 5.61 -9.97
N ARG A 44 -25.64 4.57 -10.81
CA ARG A 44 -26.03 4.73 -12.21
C ARG A 44 -27.43 5.31 -12.41
N ASN A 45 -28.33 5.09 -11.46
CA ASN A 45 -29.70 5.64 -11.47
C ASN A 45 -29.84 6.99 -10.75
N GLY A 46 -28.73 7.64 -10.37
CA GLY A 46 -28.71 9.01 -9.84
C GLY A 46 -28.82 9.13 -8.31
N ASP A 47 -29.01 8.04 -7.58
CA ASP A 47 -29.07 8.06 -6.10
C ASP A 47 -27.70 7.74 -5.50
N ILE A 48 -26.76 8.68 -5.72
CA ILE A 48 -25.33 8.54 -5.43
C ILE A 48 -25.07 8.23 -3.94
N LYS A 49 -25.76 8.93 -3.02
CA LYS A 49 -25.59 8.73 -1.57
C LYS A 49 -25.90 7.30 -1.14
N LYS A 50 -27.06 6.76 -1.55
CA LYS A 50 -27.44 5.37 -1.23
C LYS A 50 -26.53 4.38 -1.93
N GLY A 51 -26.12 4.68 -3.16
CA GLY A 51 -25.16 3.90 -3.91
C GLY A 51 -23.85 3.68 -3.15
N TYR A 52 -23.23 4.75 -2.63
CA TYR A 52 -22.02 4.65 -1.82
C TYR A 52 -22.23 3.90 -0.51
N ILE A 53 -23.39 4.05 0.15
CA ILE A 53 -23.70 3.28 1.37
C ILE A 53 -23.71 1.78 1.08
N PHE A 54 -24.40 1.34 0.02
CA PHE A 54 -24.43 -0.07 -0.35
C PHE A 54 -23.06 -0.60 -0.77
N LEU A 55 -22.26 0.21 -1.48
CA LEU A 55 -20.88 -0.13 -1.80
C LEU A 55 -20.03 -0.32 -0.54
N GLY A 56 -20.10 0.61 0.42
CA GLY A 56 -19.33 0.55 1.66
C GLY A 56 -19.69 -0.67 2.52
N ILE A 57 -20.98 -0.96 2.67
CA ILE A 57 -21.44 -2.15 3.42
C ILE A 57 -20.98 -3.44 2.72
N GLY A 58 -21.14 -3.52 1.40
CA GLY A 58 -20.70 -4.68 0.62
C GLY A 58 -19.20 -4.91 0.76
N ALA A 59 -18.39 -3.87 0.59
CA ALA A 59 -16.94 -3.95 0.74
C ALA A 59 -16.53 -4.37 2.16
N GLY A 60 -17.13 -3.78 3.20
CA GLY A 60 -16.87 -4.13 4.60
C GLY A 60 -17.22 -5.59 4.91
N LEU A 61 -18.28 -6.12 4.30
CA LEU A 61 -18.71 -7.49 4.53
C LEU A 61 -17.77 -8.52 3.87
N ILE A 62 -17.21 -8.22 2.69
CA ILE A 62 -16.10 -9.01 2.09
C ILE A 62 -14.87 -8.96 2.99
N MET A 63 -14.52 -7.77 3.48
CA MET A 63 -13.35 -7.58 4.31
C MET A 63 -13.45 -8.36 5.63
N LEU A 64 -14.63 -8.35 6.27
CA LEU A 64 -14.89 -9.12 7.49
C LEU A 64 -14.84 -10.63 7.27
N ASP A 65 -15.42 -11.11 6.18
CA ASP A 65 -15.41 -12.53 5.81
C ASP A 65 -13.99 -13.04 5.53
N HIS A 66 -13.13 -12.18 4.96
CA HIS A 66 -11.73 -12.47 4.68
C HIS A 66 -10.75 -11.84 5.68
N LEU A 67 -11.21 -11.50 6.90
CA LEU A 67 -10.39 -10.81 7.89
C LEU A 67 -9.14 -11.61 8.26
N ILE A 68 -9.24 -12.93 8.34
CA ILE A 68 -8.10 -13.82 8.61
C ILE A 68 -7.02 -13.68 7.53
N LEU A 69 -7.41 -13.54 6.27
CA LEU A 69 -6.48 -13.35 5.16
C LEU A 69 -5.80 -11.98 5.27
N VAL A 70 -6.55 -10.92 5.58
CA VAL A 70 -5.98 -9.57 5.80
C VAL A 70 -4.97 -9.61 6.94
N VAL A 71 -5.32 -10.21 8.08
CA VAL A 71 -4.44 -10.37 9.23
C VAL A 71 -3.20 -11.19 8.85
N ALA A 72 -3.36 -12.28 8.09
CA ALA A 72 -2.24 -13.10 7.63
C ALA A 72 -1.28 -12.30 6.74
N ILE A 73 -1.80 -11.51 5.80
CA ILE A 73 -0.99 -10.60 4.96
C ILE A 73 -0.22 -9.60 5.82
N CYS A 74 -0.88 -8.95 6.79
CA CYS A 74 -0.23 -8.02 7.71
C CYS A 74 0.89 -8.70 8.51
N LEU A 75 0.65 -9.89 9.06
CA LEU A 75 1.65 -10.64 9.84
C LEU A 75 2.82 -11.12 8.98
N ILE A 76 2.57 -11.59 7.75
CA ILE A 76 3.63 -11.95 6.80
C ILE A 76 4.47 -10.72 6.47
N SER A 77 3.82 -9.60 6.13
CA SER A 77 4.54 -8.34 5.88
C SER A 77 5.38 -7.92 7.07
N LEU A 78 4.84 -7.99 8.29
CA LEU A 78 5.55 -7.62 9.51
C LEU A 78 6.74 -8.55 9.77
N GLY A 79 6.59 -9.86 9.55
CA GLY A 79 7.69 -10.82 9.66
C GLY A 79 8.81 -10.54 8.66
N LEU A 80 8.47 -10.23 7.40
CA LEU A 80 9.44 -9.82 6.38
C LEU A 80 10.14 -8.50 6.76
N PHE A 81 9.42 -7.55 7.34
CA PHE A 81 9.97 -6.29 7.82
C PHE A 81 11.05 -6.49 8.88
N TYR A 82 10.79 -7.30 9.92
CA TYR A 82 11.79 -7.56 10.95
C TYR A 82 13.06 -8.24 10.38
N GLY A 83 12.90 -9.16 9.42
CA GLY A 83 14.03 -9.81 8.76
C GLY A 83 14.83 -8.86 7.88
N LYS A 84 14.15 -8.06 7.06
CA LYS A 84 14.77 -7.09 6.14
C LYS A 84 15.45 -5.95 6.91
N SER A 85 14.80 -5.41 7.94
CA SER A 85 15.34 -4.32 8.77
C SER A 85 16.69 -4.69 9.37
N LYS A 86 16.83 -5.89 9.94
CA LYS A 86 18.10 -6.34 10.55
C LYS A 86 19.23 -6.54 9.53
N LYS A 87 18.89 -6.83 8.27
CA LYS A 87 19.89 -7.08 7.22
C LYS A 87 20.39 -5.79 6.59
N VAL A 88 19.51 -4.81 6.46
CA VAL A 88 19.77 -3.57 5.73
C VAL A 88 20.38 -2.50 6.64
N GLN A 89 19.93 -2.42 7.89
CA GLN A 89 20.44 -1.44 8.83
C GLN A 89 21.85 -1.86 9.27
N THR A 90 22.82 -0.97 9.03
CA THR A 90 24.25 -1.28 9.22
C THR A 90 24.77 -0.85 10.60
N GLU A 91 24.13 0.15 11.22
CA GLU A 91 24.51 0.66 12.54
C GLU A 91 23.57 0.21 13.67
N ASP A 92 24.16 -0.02 14.84
CA ASP A 92 23.43 -0.24 16.09
C ASP A 92 22.85 1.09 16.59
N GLY A 93 21.53 1.25 16.56
CA GLY A 93 20.86 2.47 17.03
C GLY A 93 19.81 3.06 16.10
N PHE A 94 19.55 2.44 14.94
CA PHE A 94 18.49 2.88 14.02
C PHE A 94 17.11 2.90 14.70
N ILE A 95 16.25 3.83 14.28
CA ILE A 95 14.90 3.95 14.79
C ILE A 95 14.02 2.85 14.18
N GLN A 96 13.45 1.97 15.01
CA GLN A 96 12.46 1.01 14.56
C GLN A 96 11.07 1.39 15.07
N LYS A 97 10.10 1.55 14.16
CA LYS A 97 8.70 1.84 14.52
C LYS A 97 7.74 0.88 13.84
N THR A 98 6.73 0.44 14.58
CA THR A 98 5.60 -0.35 14.08
C THR A 98 4.33 0.38 14.52
N SER A 99 3.46 0.72 13.56
CA SER A 99 2.24 1.47 13.85
C SER A 99 1.07 0.97 13.00
N PHE A 100 -0.16 1.29 13.42
CA PHE A 100 -1.31 1.06 12.56
C PHE A 100 -1.40 2.15 11.49
N MET A 101 -1.26 3.41 11.89
CA MET A 101 -1.27 4.57 11.02
C MET A 101 -0.04 5.43 11.31
N SER A 102 0.63 5.91 10.27
CA SER A 102 1.76 6.82 10.37
C SER A 102 1.63 7.98 9.40
N ASN A 103 1.90 9.19 9.88
CA ASN A 103 2.03 10.38 9.04
C ASN A 103 3.40 11.01 9.27
N PHE A 104 4.10 11.37 8.20
CA PHE A 104 5.41 12.03 8.28
C PHE A 104 5.45 13.22 7.33
N ASP A 105 5.29 14.43 7.89
CA ASP A 105 5.36 15.69 7.14
C ASP A 105 6.76 16.31 7.27
N TRP A 106 7.75 15.73 6.58
CA TRP A 106 9.17 16.16 6.58
C TRP A 106 9.50 17.09 5.41
N ASP A 107 8.51 17.84 4.96
CA ASP A 107 8.56 18.89 3.96
C ASP A 107 8.26 20.28 4.57
N GLN A 108 7.76 20.33 5.80
CA GLN A 108 7.32 21.59 6.44
C GLN A 108 8.42 22.32 7.21
N SER A 109 9.43 21.60 7.71
CA SER A 109 10.49 22.18 8.54
C SER A 109 11.79 21.37 8.51
N PRO A 110 12.95 21.99 8.82
CA PRO A 110 14.21 21.27 8.84
C PRO A 110 14.21 20.08 9.81
N TRP A 111 14.72 18.94 9.37
CA TRP A 111 14.66 17.68 10.10
C TRP A 111 15.99 16.94 10.05
N VAL A 112 16.22 16.07 11.03
CA VAL A 112 17.46 15.26 11.10
C VAL A 112 17.25 13.94 10.39
N ILE A 113 18.09 13.66 9.40
CA ILE A 113 18.12 12.38 8.70
C ILE A 113 18.82 11.35 9.59
N ARG A 114 18.08 10.32 9.99
CA ARG A 114 18.57 9.21 10.83
C ARG A 114 18.18 7.88 10.21
N SER A 115 19.02 6.87 10.40
CA SER A 115 18.68 5.51 9.98
C SER A 115 17.41 5.03 10.70
N MET A 116 16.44 4.56 9.92
CA MET A 116 15.16 4.12 10.44
C MET A 116 14.46 3.07 9.59
N SER A 117 13.66 2.26 10.25
CA SER A 117 12.79 1.26 9.65
C SER A 117 11.39 1.41 10.23
N ILE A 118 10.43 1.72 9.36
CA ILE A 118 9.04 1.97 9.73
C ILE A 118 8.17 0.91 9.07
N TRP A 119 7.36 0.23 9.89
CA TRP A 119 6.26 -0.59 9.43
C TRP A 119 4.91 0.05 9.78
N HIS A 120 4.00 0.12 8.82
CA HIS A 120 2.65 0.63 9.03
C HIS A 120 1.58 -0.18 8.28
N VAL A 121 0.34 -0.14 8.77
CA VAL A 121 -0.81 -0.63 7.98
C VAL A 121 -1.23 0.44 6.97
N LEU A 122 -1.36 1.68 7.43
CA LEU A 122 -1.65 2.86 6.62
C LEU A 122 -0.54 3.88 6.83
N GLY A 123 0.07 4.38 5.77
CA GLY A 123 1.13 5.38 5.87
C GLY A 123 1.02 6.46 4.82
N GLU A 124 1.35 7.67 5.23
CA GLU A 124 1.52 8.84 4.36
C GLU A 124 2.84 9.49 4.78
N SER A 125 3.65 9.90 3.80
CA SER A 125 4.99 10.39 4.06
C SER A 125 5.41 11.36 2.98
N ASP A 126 5.62 12.61 3.37
CA ASP A 126 6.12 13.69 2.53
C ASP A 126 7.53 14.02 2.99
N LEU A 127 8.53 13.75 2.15
CA LEU A 127 9.93 13.95 2.48
C LEU A 127 10.59 14.90 1.51
N ASP A 128 11.02 16.05 2.03
CA ASP A 128 11.92 16.95 1.33
C ASP A 128 13.34 16.80 1.90
N LEU A 129 14.22 16.17 1.12
CA LEU A 129 15.62 16.02 1.49
C LEU A 129 16.35 17.36 1.51
N SER A 130 15.86 18.40 0.83
CA SER A 130 16.47 19.73 0.89
C SER A 130 16.44 20.34 2.30
N LEU A 131 15.45 19.92 3.11
CA LEU A 131 15.28 20.28 4.51
C LEU A 131 15.97 19.29 5.48
N GLY A 132 16.45 18.17 4.96
CA GLY A 132 17.12 17.15 5.74
C GLY A 132 18.55 17.53 6.10
N MET A 133 18.93 17.35 7.37
CA MET A 133 20.29 17.50 7.86
C MET A 133 20.86 16.13 8.23
N PRO A 134 21.93 15.66 7.57
CA PRO A 134 22.48 14.34 7.77
C PRO A 134 23.38 14.33 9.01
N GLU A 135 23.11 13.44 9.96
CA GLU A 135 24.02 13.19 11.09
C GLU A 135 24.99 12.04 10.81
N GLU A 136 24.54 11.04 10.05
CA GLU A 136 25.30 9.84 9.70
C GLU A 136 25.82 9.96 8.27
N ARG A 137 27.00 9.36 7.99
CA ARG A 137 27.55 9.34 6.62
C ARG A 137 26.75 8.45 5.67
N GLU A 138 26.21 7.36 6.20
CA GLU A 138 25.36 6.44 5.47
C GLU A 138 24.08 6.24 6.27
N THR A 139 22.96 6.68 5.70
CA THR A 139 21.65 6.58 6.34
C THR A 139 20.74 5.68 5.53
N VAL A 140 20.04 4.75 6.19
CA VAL A 140 19.02 3.93 5.55
C VAL A 140 17.64 4.27 6.10
N ILE A 141 16.75 4.75 5.24
CA ILE A 141 15.34 4.98 5.54
C ILE A 141 14.52 3.89 4.84
N MET A 142 13.91 3.00 5.63
CA MET A 142 13.07 1.92 5.14
C MET A 142 11.61 2.14 5.53
N PHE A 143 10.74 2.25 4.53
CA PHE A 143 9.29 2.24 4.68
C PHE A 143 8.72 0.92 4.18
N GLN A 144 7.98 0.22 5.04
CA GLN A 144 7.25 -0.98 4.63
C GLN A 144 5.81 -0.91 5.13
N GLY A 145 4.85 -1.19 4.26
CA GLY A 145 3.46 -1.04 4.64
C GLY A 145 2.46 -1.84 3.80
N VAL A 146 1.25 -1.93 4.34
CA VAL A 146 0.13 -2.55 3.62
C VAL A 146 -0.47 -1.56 2.64
N MET A 147 -0.80 -0.36 3.11
CA MET A 147 -1.26 0.76 2.31
C MET A 147 -0.34 1.95 2.57
N GLY A 148 0.20 2.58 1.53
CA GLY A 148 1.14 3.67 1.69
C GLY A 148 1.08 4.69 0.56
N ASP A 149 1.27 5.95 0.90
CA ASP A 149 1.62 7.03 -0.03
C ASP A 149 2.98 7.60 0.38
N LEU A 150 3.80 7.95 -0.60
CA LEU A 150 5.14 8.49 -0.37
C LEU A 150 5.51 9.51 -1.44
N ASP A 151 5.66 10.77 -1.02
CA ASP A 151 6.25 11.84 -1.79
C ASP A 151 7.72 12.04 -1.37
N LEU A 152 8.64 11.98 -2.33
CA LEU A 152 10.07 12.13 -2.08
C LEU A 152 10.68 13.16 -3.04
N ASP A 153 11.08 14.31 -2.49
CA ASP A 153 11.81 15.37 -3.19
C ASP A 153 13.31 15.24 -2.89
N ILE A 154 14.12 15.15 -3.95
CA ILE A 154 15.56 14.87 -3.87
C ILE A 154 16.36 15.98 -4.56
N PRO A 155 17.18 16.73 -3.82
CA PRO A 155 18.04 17.74 -4.42
C PRO A 155 19.31 17.12 -5.02
N ASP A 156 19.92 17.84 -5.96
CA ASP A 156 21.09 17.39 -6.74
C ASP A 156 22.38 17.11 -5.93
N TYR A 157 22.49 17.63 -4.71
CA TYR A 157 23.69 17.55 -3.88
C TYR A 157 23.75 16.33 -2.95
N TYR A 158 22.66 15.57 -2.78
CA TYR A 158 22.69 14.32 -1.98
C TYR A 158 23.06 13.11 -2.83
N GLY A 159 23.91 12.25 -2.28
CA GLY A 159 24.07 10.89 -2.77
C GLY A 159 22.86 10.05 -2.37
N VAL A 160 21.97 9.70 -3.30
CA VAL A 160 20.76 8.92 -3.01
C VAL A 160 20.72 7.60 -3.79
N GLU A 161 20.34 6.53 -3.10
CA GLU A 161 19.98 5.23 -3.69
C GLU A 161 18.53 4.91 -3.31
N ILE A 162 17.71 4.50 -4.29
CA ILE A 162 16.29 4.21 -4.09
C ILE A 162 16.02 2.78 -4.56
N GLU A 163 15.39 2.00 -3.69
CA GLU A 163 14.76 0.72 -4.01
C GLU A 163 13.28 0.80 -3.65
N ALA A 164 12.40 0.93 -4.64
CA ALA A 164 10.96 1.01 -4.42
C ALA A 164 10.23 -0.19 -5.03
N PHE A 165 9.25 -0.70 -4.29
CA PHE A 165 8.37 -1.77 -4.74
C PHE A 165 6.93 -1.51 -4.29
N VAL A 166 5.99 -1.60 -5.23
CA VAL A 166 4.55 -1.49 -5.01
C VAL A 166 3.88 -2.68 -5.67
N LEU A 167 3.19 -3.53 -4.90
CA LEU A 167 2.51 -4.70 -5.48
C LEU A 167 1.27 -4.29 -6.30
N PHE A 168 0.47 -3.34 -5.82
CA PHE A 168 -0.69 -2.78 -6.51
C PHE A 168 -0.70 -1.26 -6.37
N GLY A 169 -0.71 -0.54 -7.50
CA GLY A 169 -0.72 0.92 -7.49
C GLY A 169 0.28 1.48 -8.49
N SER A 170 1.06 2.49 -8.11
CA SER A 170 2.02 3.11 -9.02
C SER A 170 3.31 3.62 -8.38
N ILE A 171 4.34 3.76 -9.21
CA ILE A 171 5.57 4.48 -8.90
C ILE A 171 5.80 5.50 -10.01
N ASN A 172 5.94 6.76 -9.67
CA ASN A 172 6.19 7.86 -10.58
C ASN A 172 7.56 8.45 -10.27
N PHE A 173 8.44 8.47 -11.25
CA PHE A 173 9.75 9.08 -11.15
C PHE A 173 9.90 10.16 -12.22
N ASP A 174 9.98 11.42 -11.80
CA ASP A 174 10.20 12.57 -12.67
C ASP A 174 9.25 12.59 -13.91
N GLY A 175 7.96 12.35 -13.64
CA GLY A 175 6.90 12.30 -14.66
C GLY A 175 6.79 10.99 -15.44
N LYS A 176 7.66 10.01 -15.19
CA LYS A 176 7.54 8.65 -15.75
C LYS A 176 6.85 7.74 -14.74
N LYS A 177 5.62 7.36 -15.06
CA LYS A 177 4.75 6.58 -14.20
C LYS A 177 4.64 5.13 -14.64
N ASP A 178 5.07 4.22 -13.76
CA ASP A 178 4.78 2.79 -13.84
C ASP A 178 3.57 2.48 -12.96
N SER A 179 2.53 1.86 -13.52
CA SER A 179 1.29 1.58 -12.81
C SER A 179 0.77 0.18 -13.09
N GLY A 180 -0.04 -0.34 -12.16
CA GLY A 180 -0.63 -1.66 -12.26
C GLY A 180 -0.14 -2.58 -11.14
N MET A 181 0.34 -3.76 -11.52
CA MET A 181 0.77 -4.79 -10.58
C MET A 181 2.29 -5.00 -10.65
N MET A 182 2.90 -5.23 -9.49
CA MET A 182 4.34 -5.53 -9.34
C MET A 182 5.27 -4.44 -9.88
N ASN A 183 4.98 -3.17 -9.56
CA ASN A 183 5.85 -2.06 -9.94
C ASN A 183 7.14 -2.12 -9.11
N ARG A 184 8.29 -2.04 -9.77
CA ARG A 184 9.60 -1.99 -9.13
C ARG A 184 10.43 -0.90 -9.77
N PHE A 185 11.06 -0.10 -8.93
CA PHE A 185 11.92 0.98 -9.35
C PHE A 185 13.24 0.94 -8.57
N THR A 186 14.35 1.12 -9.27
CA THR A 186 15.67 1.22 -8.67
C THR A 186 16.43 2.35 -9.35
N TRP A 187 16.99 3.25 -8.57
CA TRP A 187 17.73 4.39 -9.08
C TRP A 187 18.84 4.80 -8.11
N ILE A 188 19.94 5.29 -8.68
CA ILE A 188 21.10 5.78 -7.94
C ILE A 188 21.46 7.14 -8.52
N SER A 189 21.67 8.13 -7.66
CA SER A 189 22.04 9.47 -8.07
C SER A 189 23.44 9.51 -8.70
N PRO A 190 23.70 10.41 -9.68
CA PRO A 190 24.99 10.48 -10.35
C PRO A 190 26.18 10.76 -9.40
N ASN A 191 25.95 11.51 -8.32
CA ASN A 191 26.95 11.89 -7.32
C ASN A 191 27.10 10.85 -6.18
N TYR A 192 26.37 9.73 -6.20
CA TYR A 192 26.33 8.77 -5.09
C TYR A 192 27.72 8.28 -4.65
N SER A 193 28.63 8.03 -5.60
CA SER A 193 29.96 7.50 -5.32
C SER A 193 30.93 8.52 -4.71
N VAL A 194 30.68 9.81 -4.93
CA VAL A 194 31.56 10.92 -4.51
C VAL A 194 30.98 11.74 -3.35
N SER A 195 29.71 11.50 -2.99
CA SER A 195 29.06 12.19 -1.88
C SER A 195 29.58 11.71 -0.52
N ASP A 196 29.86 12.66 0.37
CA ASP A 196 30.26 12.39 1.77
C ASP A 196 29.09 11.86 2.60
N TYR A 197 27.87 12.28 2.25
CA TYR A 197 26.62 11.84 2.88
C TYR A 197 25.78 11.07 1.87
N LYS A 198 25.36 9.86 2.25
CA LYS A 198 24.58 8.97 1.40
C LYS A 198 23.30 8.56 2.10
N VAL A 199 22.20 8.59 1.37
CA VAL A 199 20.88 8.17 1.87
C VAL A 199 20.34 7.06 0.99
N LYS A 200 20.00 5.93 1.60
CA LYS A 200 19.35 4.80 0.94
C LYS A 200 17.89 4.74 1.34
N PHE A 201 16.99 4.87 0.37
CA PHE A 201 15.57 4.66 0.53
C PHE A 201 15.19 3.25 0.11
N ILE A 202 14.48 2.55 0.98
CA ILE A 202 13.89 1.24 0.67
C ILE A 202 12.42 1.30 0.99
N VAL A 203 11.59 1.24 -0.05
CA VAL A 203 10.14 1.40 0.07
C VAL A 203 9.46 0.14 -0.43
N SER A 204 8.50 -0.38 0.33
CA SER A 204 7.80 -1.62 -0.01
C SER A 204 6.34 -1.56 0.45
N TYR A 205 5.43 -1.32 -0.48
CA TYR A 205 3.99 -1.28 -0.24
C TYR A 205 3.22 -2.40 -0.96
N ILE A 206 2.18 -2.92 -0.30
CA ILE A 206 1.26 -3.88 -0.94
C ILE A 206 0.31 -3.11 -1.85
N VAL A 207 -0.32 -2.07 -1.33
CA VAL A 207 -1.15 -1.13 -2.08
C VAL A 207 -0.56 0.26 -1.85
N GLY A 208 -0.32 1.04 -2.89
CA GLY A 208 0.18 2.39 -2.66
C GLY A 208 0.63 3.12 -3.90
N ASP A 209 0.95 4.38 -3.69
CA ASP A 209 1.55 5.25 -4.69
C ASP A 209 2.88 5.79 -4.14
N ILE A 210 3.84 6.01 -5.04
CA ILE A 210 5.15 6.56 -4.70
C ILE A 210 5.49 7.58 -5.78
N ASP A 211 5.68 8.83 -5.39
CA ASP A 211 6.03 9.94 -6.27
C ASP A 211 7.42 10.46 -5.89
N ILE A 212 8.35 10.37 -6.83
CA ILE A 212 9.75 10.77 -6.66
C ILE A 212 10.06 11.90 -7.63
N ARG A 213 10.55 13.02 -7.10
CA ARG A 213 10.90 14.23 -7.85
C ARG A 213 12.35 14.60 -7.60
N LEU A 214 13.00 15.05 -8.67
CA LEU A 214 14.35 15.63 -8.61
C LEU A 214 14.20 17.16 -8.60
N THR A 215 14.83 17.82 -7.64
CA THR A 215 14.72 19.27 -7.40
C THR A 215 16.05 20.02 -7.48
#